data_AF-A0A9D6END7-F1
#
_entry.id   AF-A0A9D6END7-F1
#
_cell.length_a   1.000
_cell.length_b   1.000
_cell.length_c   1.000
_cell.angle_alpha   90.00
_cell.angle_beta   90.00
_cell.angle_gamma   90.00
#
_symmetry.space_group_name_H-M   'P 1'
#
loop_
_entity.id
_entity.type
_entity.pdbx_description
1 polymer ?
#
loop_
_entity_poly.entity_id
_entity_poly.type
_entity_poly.pdbx_seq_one_letter_code
_entity_poly.pdbx_strand_id
1 'polypeptide(L)' 'MEASRKPLAKIEGRRRLRISGLTIAWRGTPNLDDWVAYIVQGTKSKKLILADHVSERKVKALLGRIQTMPKKEVEKLAKG' A
#
# COMPACT_ATOMS: atom_id res chain seq x y z
N MET A 1 -31.68 4.75 2.36
CA MET A 1 -31.33 3.32 2.22
C MET A 1 -29.89 3.25 1.75
N GLU A 2 -28.94 2.94 2.64
CA GLU A 2 -27.61 2.54 2.19
C GLU A 2 -27.77 1.23 1.44
N ALA A 3 -27.71 1.30 0.11
CA ALA A 3 -27.71 0.12 -0.71
C ALA A 3 -26.53 -0.75 -0.26
N SER A 4 -26.84 -1.90 0.35
CA SER A 4 -25.88 -2.95 0.67
C SER A 4 -25.30 -3.47 -0.65
N ARG A 5 -24.34 -2.71 -1.19
CA ARG A 5 -23.57 -3.10 -2.37
C ARG A 5 -22.72 -4.27 -1.91
N LYS A 6 -22.87 -5.43 -2.56
CA LYS A 6 -21.97 -6.57 -2.38
C LYS A 6 -20.54 -6.05 -2.29
N PRO A 7 -19.77 -6.39 -1.24
CA PRO A 7 -18.38 -5.98 -1.17
C PRO A 7 -17.69 -6.42 -2.46
N LEU A 8 -17.19 -5.43 -3.20
CA LEU A 8 -16.45 -5.69 -4.43
C LEU A 8 -15.27 -6.60 -4.07
N ALA A 9 -14.89 -7.51 -4.96
CA ALA A 9 -13.79 -8.42 -4.70
C ALA A 9 -12.55 -7.62 -4.26
N LYS A 10 -11.82 -8.14 -3.26
CA LYS A 10 -10.58 -7.51 -2.81
C LYS A 10 -9.64 -7.39 -4.00
N ILE A 11 -9.18 -6.16 -4.25
CA ILE A 11 -8.15 -5.88 -5.24
C ILE A 11 -6.82 -5.99 -4.53
N GLU A 12 -5.88 -6.69 -5.15
CA GLU A 12 -4.50 -6.74 -4.71
C GLU A 12 -3.59 -6.29 -5.85
N GLY A 13 -2.46 -5.67 -5.50
CA GLY A 13 -1.47 -5.27 -6.47
C GLY A 13 -0.07 -5.28 -5.87
N ARG A 14 0.92 -5.41 -6.75
CA ARG A 14 2.33 -5.45 -6.39
C ARG A 14 3.15 -4.69 -7.42
N ARG A 15 4.10 -3.88 -6.96
CA ARG A 15 5.01 -3.14 -7.84
C ARG A 15 6.40 -3.08 -7.25
N ARG A 16 7.40 -3.32 -8.09
CA ARG A 16 8.79 -3.04 -7.77
C ARG A 16 9.11 -1.58 -8.12
N LEU A 17 9.61 -0.82 -7.16
CA LEU A 17 10.01 0.57 -7.33
C LEU A 17 11.39 0.61 -8.00
N ARG A 18 11.52 1.40 -9.07
CA ARG A 18 12.75 1.48 -9.87
C ARG A 18 13.90 2.11 -9.09
N ILE A 19 13.65 3.17 -8.32
CA ILE A 19 14.70 3.93 -7.60
C ILE A 19 15.14 3.20 -6.33
N SER A 20 14.19 2.83 -5.47
CA SER A 20 14.52 2.19 -4.18
C SER A 20 14.80 0.69 -4.27
N GLY A 21 14.44 0.05 -5.39
CA GLY A 21 14.52 -1.41 -5.56
C GLY A 21 13.53 -2.20 -4.69
N LEU A 22 12.75 -1.53 -3.84
CA LEU A 22 11.77 -2.13 -2.94
C LEU A 22 10.59 -2.67 -3.73
N THR A 23 9.99 -3.75 -3.21
CA THR A 23 8.71 -4.23 -3.73
C THR A 23 7.61 -3.83 -2.77
N ILE A 24 6.59 -3.15 -3.26
CA ILE A 24 5.42 -2.73 -2.49
C ILE A 24 4.24 -3.59 -2.90
N ALA A 25 3.50 -4.08 -1.91
CA ALA A 25 2.21 -4.73 -2.12
C ALA A 25 1.12 -3.88 -1.47
N TRP A 26 -0.08 -3.94 -2.05
CA TRP A 26 -1.25 -3.29 -1.50
C TRP A 26 -2.48 -4.15 -1.76
N ARG A 27 -3.47 -4.00 -0.88
CA ARG A 27 -4.77 -4.65 -1.03
C ARG A 27 -5.86 -3.84 -0.36
N GLY A 28 -7.09 -3.97 -0.85
CA GLY A 28 -8.27 -3.35 -0.25
C GLY A 28 -9.51 -3.62 -1.07
N THR A 29 -10.63 -3.10 -0.58
CA THR A 29 -11.94 -3.21 -1.22
C THR A 29 -12.27 -1.88 -1.88
N PRO A 30 -12.62 -1.84 -3.18
CA PRO A 30 -12.98 -0.58 -3.83
C PRO A 30 -14.13 0.12 -3.12
N ASN A 31 -14.02 1.44 -2.97
CA ASN A 31 -14.95 2.31 -2.23
C ASN A 31 -15.01 2.10 -0.70
N LEU A 32 -14.14 1.29 -0.11
CA LEU A 32 -13.96 1.20 1.34
C LEU A 32 -12.62 1.79 1.78
N ASP A 33 -12.54 2.13 3.06
CA ASP A 33 -11.32 2.62 3.72
C ASP A 33 -10.53 1.48 4.38
N ASP A 34 -10.57 0.28 3.80
CA ASP A 34 -9.86 -0.92 4.29
C ASP A 34 -8.54 -1.18 3.54
N TRP A 35 -8.04 -0.20 2.77
CA TRP A 35 -6.83 -0.40 1.99
C TRP A 35 -5.58 -0.36 2.87
N VAL A 36 -4.67 -1.27 2.57
CA VAL A 36 -3.37 -1.42 3.22
C VAL A 36 -2.28 -1.44 2.16
N ALA A 37 -1.17 -0.76 2.40
CA ALA A 37 0.03 -0.81 1.57
C ALA A 37 1.25 -1.10 2.45
N TYR A 38 2.11 -2.02 2.01
CA TYR A 38 3.29 -2.44 2.78
C TYR A 38 4.47 -2.81 1.89
N ILE A 39 5.67 -2.69 2.44
CA ILE A 39 6.91 -3.15 1.79
C ILE A 39 6.95 -4.67 1.92
N VAL A 40 7.05 -5.36 0.80
CA VAL A 40 7.36 -6.78 0.75
C VAL A 40 8.85 -6.95 1.03
N GLN A 41 9.18 -7.17 2.30
CA GLN A 41 10.47 -7.71 2.69
C GLN A 41 10.38 -9.24 2.63
N GLY A 42 11.44 -9.90 2.15
CA GLY A 42 11.48 -11.37 2.04
C GLY A 42 11.34 -12.05 3.41
N THR A 43 12.46 -12.35 4.06
CA THR A 43 12.51 -13.19 5.27
C THR A 43 12.50 -12.43 6.60
N LYS A 44 12.39 -11.09 6.60
CA LYS A 44 12.36 -10.31 7.84
C LYS A 44 10.93 -10.19 8.38
N SER A 45 10.75 -10.62 9.63
CA SER A 45 9.48 -10.86 10.32
C SER A 45 8.56 -9.65 10.57
N LYS A 46 8.88 -8.46 10.07
CA LYS A 46 8.03 -7.26 10.23
C LYS A 46 7.62 -6.71 8.86
N LYS A 47 6.32 -6.77 8.58
CA LYS A 47 5.71 -6.00 7.49
C LYS A 47 5.90 -4.51 7.82
N LEU A 48 6.65 -3.80 7.00
CA LEU A 48 6.76 -2.35 7.09
C LEU A 48 5.54 -1.74 6.40
N ILE A 49 4.59 -1.27 7.20
CA ILE A 49 3.31 -0.73 6.76
C ILE A 49 3.49 0.73 6.35
N LEU A 50 3.13 1.03 5.10
CA LEU A 50 3.16 2.40 4.56
C LEU A 50 1.81 3.11 4.68
N ALA A 51 0.71 2.35 4.68
CA ALA A 51 -0.63 2.83 4.93
C ALA A 51 -1.49 1.69 5.49
N ASP A 52 -2.37 2.03 6.43
CA ASP A 52 -3.30 1.10 7.09
C ASP A 52 -4.67 1.77 7.25
N HIS A 53 -5.74 1.03 6.95
CA HIS A 53 -7.13 1.51 7.01
C HIS A 53 -7.32 2.88 6.33
N VAL A 54 -6.95 2.96 5.04
CA VAL A 54 -7.11 4.17 4.22
C VAL A 54 -7.96 3.92 2.97
N SER A 55 -8.38 5.01 2.32
CA SER A 55 -9.04 4.94 1.02
C SER A 55 -8.08 4.51 -0.10
N GLU A 56 -8.63 3.89 -1.15
CA GLU A 56 -7.90 3.54 -2.38
C GLU A 56 -7.12 4.73 -2.94
N ARG A 57 -7.73 5.93 -2.92
CA ARG A 57 -7.11 7.17 -3.42
C ARG A 57 -5.82 7.50 -2.68
N LYS A 58 -5.81 7.34 -1.34
CA LYS A 58 -4.61 7.57 -0.53
C LYS A 58 -3.52 6.58 -0.86
N VAL A 59 -3.84 5.30 -1.08
CA VAL A 59 -2.87 4.30 -1.54
C VAL A 59 -2.27 4.66 -2.89
N LYS A 60 -3.10 5.03 -3.89
CA LYS A 60 -2.59 5.43 -5.21
C LYS A 60 -1.68 6.66 -5.15
N ALA A 61 -2.05 7.66 -4.36
CA ALA A 61 -1.23 8.86 -4.15
C ALA A 61 0.12 8.52 -3.48
N LEU A 62 0.09 7.68 -2.44
CA LEU A 62 1.28 7.16 -1.79
C LEU A 62 2.20 6.43 -2.78
N LEU A 63 1.66 5.54 -3.62
CA LEU A 63 2.42 4.80 -4.62
C LEU A 63 3.12 5.73 -5.63
N GLY A 64 2.44 6.82 -6.04
CA GLY A 64 3.03 7.84 -6.91
C GLY A 64 4.19 8.57 -6.22
N ARG A 65 4.02 8.94 -4.94
CA ARG A 65 5.06 9.63 -4.16
C ARG A 65 6.30 8.78 -3.93
N ILE A 66 6.14 7.53 -3.50
CA ILE A 66 7.29 6.66 -3.16
C ILE A 66 8.05 6.17 -4.39
N GLN A 67 7.48 6.28 -5.59
CA GLN A 67 8.11 5.85 -6.84
C GLN A 67 9.43 6.58 -7.12
N THR A 68 9.53 7.84 -6.70
CA THR A 68 10.72 8.67 -6.90
C THR A 68 11.64 8.73 -5.66
N MET A 69 11.29 8.03 -4.59
CA MET A 69 12.02 8.10 -3.32
C MET A 69 13.11 7.01 -3.21
N PRO A 70 14.25 7.31 -2.57
CA PRO A 70 15.27 6.32 -2.26
C PRO A 70 14.80 5.36 -1.16
N LYS A 71 15.41 4.17 -1.10
CA LYS A 71 15.04 3.09 -0.16
C LYS A 71 14.92 3.56 1.29
N LYS A 72 15.91 4.31 1.78
CA LYS A 72 15.96 4.76 3.18
C LYS A 72 14.76 5.63 3.55
N GLU A 73 14.31 6.50 2.64
CA GLU A 73 13.16 7.37 2.91
C GLU A 73 11.84 6.59 2.88
N VAL A 74 11.69 5.64 1.97
CA VAL A 74 10.52 4.76 1.93
C VAL A 74 10.44 3.89 3.18
N GLU A 75 11.57 3.35 3.65
CA GLU A 75 11.64 2.60 4.90
C GLU A 75 11.38 3.49 6.13
N LYS A 76 11.78 4.77 6.11
CA LYS A 76 11.48 5.73 7.17
C LYS A 76 9.97 6.00 7.24
N LEU A 77 9.33 6.25 6.10
CA LEU A 77 7.87 6.42 6.03
C LEU A 77 7.11 5.23 6.63
N ALA A 78 7.61 4.02 6.41
CA ALA A 78 6.94 2.79 6.86
C ALA A 78 7.17 2.45 8.34
N LYS A 79 8.04 3.18 9.04
CA LYS A 79 8.36 2.95 10.46
C LYS A 79 7.65 3.93 11.40
N GLY A 80 7.07 5.01 10.87
CA GLY A 80 6.62 6.15 11.66
C GLY A 80 7.77 7.09 11.97
#